data_AF-A0A0P7GZV3-F1
#
_entry.id   AF-A0A0P7GZV3-F1
#
_cell.length_a   1.000
_cell.length_b   1.000
_cell.length_c   1.000
_cell.angle_alpha   90.00
_cell.angle_beta   90.00
_cell.angle_gamma   90.00
#
_symmetry.space_group_name_H-M   'P 1'
#
loop_
_entity.id
_entity.type
_entity.pdbx_description
1 polymer ?
#
loop_
_entity_poly.entity_id
_entity_poly.type
_entity_poly.pdbx_seq_one_letter_code
_entity_poly.pdbx_strand_id
1 'polypeptide(L)'
;MFELDSLPARPLTETELRALRDSDALVEAAALAQAEDGIRHLALQANDRLYGIGYRDDEGWVLVEDRVAGDTDDLAAVRNALRDWAEA
;
A
#
# COMPACT_ATOMS: atom_id res chain seq x y z
N MET A 1 -6.53 -10.53 -8.88
CA MET A 1 -5.72 -10.59 -7.64
C MET A 1 -4.60 -9.60 -7.85
N PHE A 2 -4.41 -8.62 -6.96
CA PHE A 2 -3.34 -7.64 -7.12
C PHE A 2 -2.00 -8.33 -6.86
N GLU A 3 -1.06 -8.21 -7.80
CA GLU A 3 0.26 -8.84 -7.70
C GLU A 3 1.29 -7.80 -7.28
N LEU A 4 1.93 -8.01 -6.14
CA LEU A 4 3.01 -7.15 -5.64
C LEU A 4 4.19 -7.08 -6.61
N ASP A 5 4.37 -8.10 -7.44
CA ASP A 5 5.40 -8.17 -8.47
C ASP A 5 5.25 -7.07 -9.55
N SER A 6 4.05 -6.51 -9.69
CA SER A 6 3.81 -5.35 -10.57
C SER A 6 4.35 -4.03 -10.00
N LEU A 7 4.75 -4.01 -8.72
CA LEU A 7 5.36 -2.84 -8.10
C LEU A 7 6.87 -2.81 -8.37
N PRO A 8 7.46 -1.64 -8.65
CA PRO A 8 8.88 -1.54 -8.88
C PRO A 8 9.65 -1.87 -7.58
N ALA A 9 10.85 -2.43 -7.69
CA ALA A 9 11.73 -2.71 -6.54
C ALA A 9 12.35 -1.43 -5.92
N ARG A 10 11.54 -0.38 -5.77
CA ARG A 10 11.86 0.92 -5.18
C ARG A 10 10.58 1.58 -4.64
N PRO A 11 10.68 2.58 -3.75
CA PRO A 11 9.53 3.38 -3.34
C PRO A 11 8.79 3.97 -4.54
N LEU A 12 7.46 4.04 -4.45
CA LEU A 12 6.64 4.58 -5.53
C LEU A 12 6.72 6.10 -5.55
N THR A 13 6.69 6.67 -6.75
CA THR A 13 6.47 8.10 -6.92
C THR A 13 4.98 8.45 -6.82
N GLU A 14 4.66 9.71 -6.52
CA GLU A 14 3.27 10.20 -6.55
C GLU A 14 2.60 9.98 -7.91
N THR A 15 3.36 10.05 -9.00
CA THR A 15 2.88 9.78 -10.36
C THR A 15 2.51 8.32 -10.55
N GLU A 16 3.34 7.39 -10.07
CA GLU A 16 3.03 5.95 -10.14
C GLU A 16 1.86 5.58 -9.23
N LEU A 17 1.75 6.18 -8.04
CA LEU A 17 0.56 6.03 -7.20
C LEU A 17 -0.71 6.50 -7.93
N ARG A 18 -0.64 7.62 -8.62
CA ARG A 18 -1.76 8.12 -9.41
C ARG A 18 -2.12 7.16 -10.55
N ALA A 19 -1.13 6.57 -11.22
CA ALA A 19 -1.36 5.54 -12.22
C ALA A 19 -2.02 4.28 -11.63
N LEU A 20 -1.65 3.89 -10.41
CA LEU A 20 -2.33 2.79 -9.70
C LEU A 20 -3.79 3.12 -9.39
N ARG A 21 -4.10 4.35 -8.97
CA ARG A 21 -5.49 4.81 -8.75
C ARG A 21 -6.33 4.78 -10.01
N ASP A 22 -5.71 4.98 -11.17
CA ASP A 22 -6.37 4.97 -12.48
C ASP A 22 -6.52 3.54 -13.04
N SER A 23 -5.88 2.56 -12.40
CA SER A 23 -5.87 1.18 -12.86
C SER A 23 -7.17 0.46 -12.51
N ASP A 24 -7.77 -0.22 -13.49
CA ASP A 24 -9.04 -0.96 -13.34
C ASP A 24 -8.98 -2.09 -12.30
N ALA A 25 -7.77 -2.54 -11.93
CA ALA A 25 -7.56 -3.58 -10.93
C ALA A 25 -7.78 -3.10 -9.48
N LEU A 26 -7.78 -1.79 -9.23
CA LEU A 26 -7.87 -1.17 -7.91
C LEU A 26 -9.11 -0.29 -7.81
N VAL A 27 -9.81 -0.40 -6.68
CA VAL A 27 -10.92 0.49 -6.33
C VAL A 27 -10.37 1.78 -5.74
N GLU A 28 -9.37 1.67 -4.86
CA GLU A 28 -8.71 2.82 -4.25
C GLU A 28 -7.23 2.51 -3.99
N ALA A 29 -6.40 3.55 -4.05
CA ALA A 29 -5.01 3.48 -3.61
C ALA A 29 -4.66 4.74 -2.81
N ALA A 30 -4.08 4.59 -1.63
CA ALA A 30 -3.70 5.70 -0.78
C ALA A 30 -2.25 5.55 -0.30
N ALA A 31 -1.48 6.62 -0.41
CA ALA A 31 -0.19 6.71 0.27
C ALA A 31 -0.45 6.92 1.77
N LEU A 32 0.11 6.04 2.59
CA LEU A 32 0.01 6.13 4.04
C LEU A 32 1.27 6.72 4.67
N ALA A 33 2.42 6.53 4.03
CA ALA A 33 3.67 7.17 4.42
C ALA A 33 4.55 7.43 3.21
N GLN A 34 5.17 8.61 3.20
CA GLN A 34 6.20 8.98 2.25
C GLN A 34 7.50 9.30 2.99
N ALA A 35 8.60 8.93 2.37
CA ALA A 35 9.95 9.34 2.73
C ALA A 35 10.52 10.23 1.62
N GLU A 36 11.75 10.71 1.79
CA GLU A 36 12.44 11.56 0.80
C GLU A 36 12.63 10.88 -0.56
N ASP A 37 12.75 9.55 -0.56
CA ASP A 37 12.92 8.74 -1.78
C ASP A 37 11.58 8.35 -2.45
N GLY A 38 10.45 8.59 -1.79
CA GLY A 38 9.12 8.29 -2.31
C GLY A 38 8.17 7.66 -1.30
N ILE A 39 7.06 7.14 -1.80
CA ILE A 39 6.01 6.48 -1.02
C ILE A 39 6.49 5.10 -0.61
N ARG A 40 6.56 4.86 0.70
CA ARG A 40 6.99 3.59 1.28
C ARG A 40 5.83 2.75 1.82
N HIS A 41 4.73 3.38 2.21
CA HIS A 41 3.55 2.65 2.71
C HIS A 41 2.32 2.98 1.87
N LEU A 42 1.60 1.94 1.48
CA LEU A 42 0.43 2.00 0.62
C LEU A 42 -0.73 1.26 1.27
N ALA A 43 -1.92 1.81 1.15
CA ALA A 43 -3.17 1.08 1.29
C ALA A 43 -3.79 0.94 -0.10
N LEU A 44 -3.98 -0.30 -0.55
CA LEU A 44 -4.62 -0.61 -1.82
C LEU A 44 -5.93 -1.33 -1.55
N GLN A 45 -7.03 -0.81 -2.06
CA GLN A 45 -8.31 -1.50 -2.05
C GLN A 45 -8.52 -2.13 -3.41
N ALA A 46 -8.69 -3.45 -3.45
CA ALA A 46 -9.09 -4.17 -4.65
C ALA A 46 -10.38 -4.94 -4.36
N ASN A 47 -11.45 -4.57 -5.06
CA ASN A 47 -12.81 -5.06 -4.80
C ASN A 47 -13.21 -4.81 -3.33
N ASP A 48 -13.56 -5.87 -2.61
CA ASP A 48 -14.00 -5.86 -1.21
C ASP A 48 -12.83 -6.10 -0.23
N ARG A 49 -11.57 -6.00 -0.70
CA ARG A 49 -10.39 -6.25 0.13
C ARG A 49 -9.47 -5.05 0.15
N LEU A 50 -8.94 -4.76 1.34
CA LEU A 50 -7.96 -3.74 1.62
C LEU A 50 -6.63 -4.41 1.99
N TYR A 51 -5.58 -4.00 1.28
CA TYR A 51 -4.23 -4.49 1.42
C TYR A 51 -3.32 -3.36 1.93
N GLY A 52 -2.63 -3.61 3.03
CA GLY A 52 -1.55 -2.76 3.54
C GLY A 52 -0.23 -3.27 3.01
N ILE A 53 0.46 -2.46 2.22
CA ILE A 53 1.75 -2.83 1.62
C ILE A 53 2.82 -1.87 2.11
N GLY A 54 3.90 -2.43 2.64
CA GLY A 54 5.06 -1.69 3.10
C GLY A 54 6.29 -1.99 2.26
N TYR A 55 7.10 -0.97 2.01
CA TYR A 55 8.38 -1.10 1.31
C TYR A 55 9.55 -1.06 2.29
N ARG A 56 10.43 -2.06 2.22
CA ARG A 56 11.74 -2.10 2.88
C ARG A 56 12.85 -2.18 1.83
N ASP A 57 13.96 -1.50 2.07
CA ASP A 57 15.11 -1.52 1.16
C ASP A 57 15.74 -2.93 1.01
N ASP A 58 15.69 -3.76 2.06
CA ASP A 58 16.25 -5.12 2.04
C ASP A 58 15.28 -6.17 1.47
N GLU A 59 13.97 -6.01 1.71
CA GLU A 59 12.93 -7.00 1.37
C GLU A 59 12.06 -6.61 0.17
N GLY A 60 12.06 -5.33 -0.24
CA GLY A 60 11.17 -4.79 -1.25
C GLY A 60 9.75 -4.54 -0.74
N TRP A 61 8.75 -4.71 -1.61
CA TRP A 61 7.33 -4.57 -1.25
C TRP A 61 6.81 -5.82 -0.56
N VAL A 62 6.31 -5.65 0.65
CA VAL A 62 5.79 -6.71 1.51
C VAL A 62 4.33 -6.45 1.83
N LEU A 63 3.50 -7.49 1.72
CA LEU A 63 2.14 -7.45 2.24
C LEU A 63 2.19 -7.52 3.77
N VAL A 64 1.82 -6.43 4.43
CA VAL A 64 1.80 -6.33 5.89
C VAL A 64 0.43 -6.69 6.44
N GLU A 65 -0.63 -6.27 5.74
CA GLU A 65 -2.01 -6.44 6.21
C GLU A 65 -2.92 -6.80 5.03
N ASP A 66 -3.87 -7.70 5.27
CA ASP A 66 -4.92 -8.07 4.33
C ASP A 66 -6.24 -8.25 5.09
N ARG A 67 -7.26 -7.48 4.69
CA ARG A 67 -8.58 -7.53 5.33
C ARG A 67 -9.70 -7.22 4.34
N VAL A 68 -10.92 -7.49 4.77
CA VAL A 68 -12.12 -7.05 4.06
C VAL A 68 -12.27 -5.55 4.23
N ALA A 69 -12.54 -4.83 3.13
CA ALA A 69 -12.75 -3.39 3.14
C ALA A 69 -14.20 -3.10 3.57
N GLY A 70 -14.41 -2.74 4.83
CA GLY A 70 -15.75 -2.48 5.38
C GLY A 70 -16.05 -0.98 5.50
N ASP A 71 -15.16 -0.23 6.14
CA ASP A 71 -15.37 1.17 6.51
C ASP A 71 -14.05 1.98 6.51
N THR A 72 -14.16 3.30 6.66
CA THR A 72 -12.99 4.20 6.72
C THR A 72 -12.05 3.91 7.91
N ASP A 73 -12.53 3.23 8.95
CA ASP A 73 -11.72 2.80 10.09
C ASP A 73 -10.68 1.74 9.68
N ASP A 74 -10.96 0.94 8.66
CA ASP A 74 -10.04 -0.08 8.15
C ASP A 74 -8.75 0.54 7.61
N LEU A 75 -8.84 1.70 6.96
CA LEU A 75 -7.66 2.43 6.48
C LEU A 75 -6.78 2.90 7.65
N ALA A 76 -7.39 3.34 8.74
CA ALA A 76 -6.67 3.74 9.94
C ALA A 76 -6.00 2.53 10.62
N ALA A 77 -6.66 1.37 10.63
CA ALA A 77 -6.10 0.12 11.12
C ALA A 77 -4.89 -0.32 10.28
N VAL A 78 -5.03 -0.34 8.95
CA VAL A 78 -3.93 -0.67 8.01
C VAL A 78 -2.75 0.27 8.19
N ARG A 79 -3.00 1.58 8.35
CA ARG A 79 -1.94 2.56 8.65
C ARG A 79 -1.22 2.27 9.96
N ASN A 80 -1.96 1.92 11.02
CA ASN A 80 -1.34 1.58 12.29
C ASN A 80 -0.51 0.30 12.19
N ALA A 81 -1.01 -0.74 11.50
CA ALA A 81 -0.26 -1.98 11.26
C ALA A 81 1.01 -1.73 10.45
N LEU A 82 0.95 -0.93 9.39
CA LEU A 82 2.13 -0.55 8.59
C LEU A 82 3.15 0.26 9.39
N ARG A 83 2.68 1.14 10.29
CA ARG A 83 3.57 1.88 11.18
C ARG A 83 4.26 0.95 12.17
N ASP A 84 3.50 0.07 12.84
CA ASP A 84 4.04 -0.91 13.78
C ASP A 84 5.08 -1.83 13.09
N TRP A 85 4.76 -2.33 11.90
CA TRP A 85 5.68 -3.11 11.09
C TRP A 85 6.93 -2.33 10.67
N ALA A 86 6.82 -1.03 10.38
CA ALA A 86 7.99 -0.22 10.03
C ALA A 86 8.90 0.07 11.24
N GLU A 87 8.36 0.02 12.46
CA GLU A 87 9.09 0.23 13.71
C GLU A 87 9.62 -1.08 14.33
N ALA A 88 9.16 -2.24 13.84
CA ALA A 88 9.54 -3.58 14.29
C ALA A 88 10.85 -4.11 13.67
#